data_AF-Q16HS6-F1
#
_entry.id   AF-Q16HS6-F1
#
_cell.length_a   1.000
_cell.length_b   1.000
_cell.length_c   1.000
_cell.angle_alpha   90.00
_cell.angle_beta   90.00
_cell.angle_gamma   90.00
#
_symmetry.space_group_name_H-M   'P 1'
#
loop_
_entity.id
_entity.type
_entity.pdbx_description
1 polymer ?
#
loop_
_entity_poly.entity_id
_entity_poly.type
_entity_poly.pdbx_seq_one_letter_code
_entity_poly.pdbx_strand_id
1 'polypeptide(L)'
;MKDLVVYANVEAKKAKMDPNAQLTFTTDPEIDMTINQIDQVNKAFKSDMNFGQNLALFFYGAQTLKEMSVTGTATHRFKNAQPKTGISPKKLSFIHEKVQQRVAARVGVSNLSLINAVAHPTIVNKAIGEKIANLNKATKYADARRLNRDMNQDA
;
A
#
# COMPACT_ATOMS: atom_id res chain seq x y z
N MET A 1 -25.92 -13.95 -13.16
CA MET A 1 -24.70 -14.19 -12.34
C MET A 1 -23.73 -15.21 -12.93
N LYS A 2 -24.16 -16.17 -13.76
CA LYS A 2 -23.24 -17.14 -14.38
C LYS A 2 -22.35 -16.54 -15.49
N ASP A 3 -22.78 -15.47 -16.16
CA ASP A 3 -22.08 -14.95 -17.34
C ASP A 3 -20.85 -14.07 -17.03
N LEU A 4 -20.85 -13.31 -15.92
CA LEU A 4 -19.71 -12.49 -15.50
C LEU A 4 -18.48 -13.34 -15.09
N VAL A 5 -18.72 -14.52 -14.50
CA VAL A 5 -17.65 -15.45 -14.10
C VAL A 5 -17.03 -16.12 -15.32
N VAL A 6 -17.79 -16.30 -16.40
CA VAL A 6 -17.28 -16.87 -17.66
C VAL A 6 -16.40 -15.86 -18.39
N TYR A 7 -16.79 -14.58 -18.45
CA TYR A 7 -15.97 -13.53 -19.08
C TYR A 7 -14.63 -13.28 -18.36
N ALA A 8 -14.64 -13.23 -17.03
CA ALA A 8 -13.40 -13.08 -16.25
C ALA A 8 -12.42 -14.25 -16.47
N ASN A 9 -12.95 -15.47 -16.68
CA ASN A 9 -12.14 -16.67 -16.94
C ASN A 9 -11.62 -16.76 -18.37
N VAL A 10 -12.31 -16.19 -19.37
CA VAL A 10 -11.86 -16.17 -20.77
C VAL A 10 -10.79 -15.11 -20.98
N GLU A 11 -10.93 -13.93 -20.39
CA GLU A 11 -9.92 -12.85 -20.41
C GLU A 11 -8.65 -13.28 -19.65
N ALA A 12 -8.80 -13.90 -18.47
CA ALA A 12 -7.66 -14.44 -17.71
C ALA A 12 -6.96 -15.62 -18.43
N LYS A 13 -7.68 -16.39 -19.25
CA LYS A 13 -7.08 -17.42 -20.12
C LYS A 13 -6.36 -16.82 -21.32
N LYS A 14 -6.91 -15.77 -21.95
CA LYS A 14 -6.23 -15.04 -23.04
C LYS A 14 -4.96 -14.34 -22.56
N ALA A 15 -4.98 -13.70 -21.39
CA ALA A 15 -3.81 -13.07 -20.78
C ALA A 15 -2.71 -14.07 -20.39
N LYS A 16 -3.05 -15.34 -20.13
CA LYS A 16 -2.09 -16.43 -19.89
C LYS A 16 -1.41 -16.95 -21.16
N MET A 17 -1.97 -16.67 -22.34
CA MET A 17 -1.46 -17.18 -23.63
C MET A 17 -0.65 -16.16 -24.43
N ASP A 18 -0.62 -14.90 -23.98
CA ASP A 18 0.22 -13.86 -24.60
C ASP A 18 1.50 -13.65 -23.76
N PRO A 19 2.68 -14.13 -24.21
CA PRO A 19 3.95 -13.90 -23.53
C PRO A 19 4.37 -12.42 -23.50
N ASN A 20 3.66 -11.53 -24.22
CA ASN A 20 3.83 -10.08 -24.24
C ASN A 20 2.69 -9.30 -23.57
N ALA A 21 1.74 -9.96 -22.90
CA ALA A 21 0.72 -9.26 -22.12
C ALA A 21 1.40 -8.48 -20.98
N GLN A 22 1.69 -7.20 -21.22
CA GLN A 22 2.07 -6.28 -20.17
C GLN A 22 0.95 -6.31 -19.13
N LEU A 23 1.28 -6.74 -17.92
CA LEU A 23 0.33 -6.77 -16.82
C LEU A 23 -0.10 -5.32 -16.52
N THR A 24 -1.17 -4.86 -17.15
CA THR A 24 -1.76 -3.55 -16.86
C THR A 24 -2.44 -3.63 -15.51
N PHE A 25 -2.15 -2.67 -14.62
CA PHE A 25 -2.84 -2.57 -13.34
C PHE A 25 -4.35 -2.52 -13.55
N THR A 26 -5.10 -3.29 -12.76
CA THR A 26 -6.56 -3.23 -12.77
C THR A 26 -7.05 -2.06 -11.91
N THR A 27 -8.24 -1.53 -12.18
CA THR A 27 -8.94 -0.56 -11.32
C THR A 27 -10.13 -1.20 -10.61
N ASP A 28 -10.58 -0.58 -9.52
CA ASP A 28 -11.84 -0.90 -8.85
C ASP A 28 -12.74 0.35 -8.94
N PRO A 29 -13.96 0.25 -9.50
CA PRO A 29 -14.85 1.42 -9.72
C PRO A 29 -15.24 2.17 -8.44
N GLU A 30 -15.13 1.52 -7.28
CA GLU A 30 -15.45 2.09 -5.97
C GLU A 30 -14.19 2.58 -5.24
N ILE A 31 -13.01 2.41 -5.82
CA ILE A 31 -11.75 3.02 -5.36
C ILE A 31 -11.48 4.22 -6.24
N ASP A 32 -11.39 5.40 -5.61
CA ASP A 32 -11.01 6.65 -6.30
C ASP A 32 -9.51 6.67 -6.65
N MET A 33 -9.12 5.85 -7.63
CA MET A 33 -7.78 5.80 -8.20
C MET A 33 -7.81 5.26 -9.63
N THR A 34 -7.40 6.08 -10.58
CA THR A 34 -7.31 5.75 -12.02
C THR A 34 -6.05 4.94 -12.35
N ILE A 35 -6.04 4.23 -13.48
CA ILE A 35 -4.86 3.50 -13.98
C ILE A 35 -3.64 4.42 -14.09
N ASN A 36 -3.82 5.64 -14.58
CA ASN A 36 -2.73 6.60 -14.74
C ASN A 36 -2.11 7.00 -13.40
N GLN A 37 -2.93 7.17 -12.36
CA GLN A 37 -2.43 7.46 -11.00
C GLN A 37 -1.67 6.26 -10.43
N ILE A 38 -2.15 5.04 -10.66
CA ILE A 38 -1.43 3.82 -10.24
C ILE A 38 -0.06 3.75 -10.93
N ASP A 39 -0.02 4.00 -12.24
CA ASP A 39 1.22 3.98 -13.02
C ASP A 39 2.20 5.09 -12.62
N GLN A 40 1.72 6.29 -12.31
CA GLN A 40 2.55 7.37 -11.77
C GLN A 40 3.21 6.96 -10.44
N VAL A 41 2.44 6.37 -9.52
CA VAL A 41 2.98 5.85 -8.26
C VAL A 41 3.95 4.69 -8.53
N ASN A 42 3.66 3.84 -9.51
CA ASN A 42 4.53 2.72 -9.88
C ASN A 42 5.90 3.18 -10.39
N LYS A 43 5.92 4.16 -11.30
CA LYS A 43 7.14 4.71 -11.93
C LYS A 43 8.03 5.47 -10.94
N ALA A 44 7.44 6.09 -9.93
CA ALA A 44 8.18 6.87 -8.95
C ALA A 44 9.12 6.04 -8.06
N PHE A 45 8.95 4.72 -7.98
CA PHE A 45 9.68 3.88 -7.03
C PHE A 45 10.19 2.59 -7.65
N LYS A 46 11.37 2.14 -7.23
CA LYS A 46 12.00 0.90 -7.71
C LYS A 46 11.65 -0.34 -6.87
N SER A 47 11.23 -0.17 -5.62
CA SER A 47 10.89 -1.27 -4.70
C SER A 47 9.40 -1.55 -4.66
N ASP A 48 9.02 -2.83 -4.69
CA ASP A 48 7.63 -3.30 -4.61
C ASP A 48 6.97 -2.92 -3.27
N MET A 49 7.75 -2.88 -2.19
CA MET A 49 7.25 -2.45 -0.88
C MET A 49 7.07 -0.94 -0.81
N ASN A 50 8.00 -0.17 -1.41
CA ASN A 50 7.84 1.28 -1.50
C ASN A 50 6.60 1.63 -2.35
N PHE A 51 6.30 0.85 -3.39
CA PHE A 51 5.08 1.01 -4.14
C PHE A 51 3.83 0.86 -3.26
N GLY A 52 3.73 -0.22 -2.46
CA GLY A 52 2.63 -0.41 -1.51
C GLY A 52 2.51 0.71 -0.47
N GLN A 53 3.64 1.17 0.08
CA GLN A 53 3.68 2.31 1.02
C GLN A 53 3.16 3.60 0.37
N ASN A 54 3.48 3.85 -0.89
CA ASN A 54 3.07 5.07 -1.58
C ASN A 54 1.62 5.03 -2.05
N LEU A 55 1.05 3.87 -2.34
CA LEU A 55 -0.39 3.74 -2.52
C LEU A 55 -1.14 4.11 -1.23
N ALA A 56 -0.64 3.67 -0.06
CA ALA A 56 -1.22 4.11 1.22
C ALA A 56 -1.11 5.62 1.43
N LEU A 57 0.03 6.24 1.05
CA LEU A 57 0.19 7.69 1.07
C LEU A 57 -0.76 8.40 0.10
N PHE A 58 -0.98 7.85 -1.08
CA PHE A 58 -1.90 8.43 -2.07
C PHE A 58 -3.31 8.53 -1.50
N PHE A 59 -3.80 7.47 -0.83
CA PHE A 59 -5.18 7.43 -0.33
C PHE A 59 -5.47 8.34 0.87
N TYR A 60 -4.46 8.64 1.70
CA TYR A 60 -4.69 9.30 3.00
C TYR A 60 -3.82 10.56 3.18
N GLY A 61 -2.79 10.75 2.37
CA GLY A 61 -1.77 11.75 2.60
C GLY A 61 -0.90 11.45 3.83
N ALA A 62 0.26 12.12 3.92
CA ALA A 62 1.19 11.90 5.04
C ALA A 62 0.62 12.32 6.40
N GLN A 63 -0.17 13.40 6.42
CA GLN A 63 -0.73 13.97 7.65
C GLN A 63 -1.76 13.04 8.30
N THR A 64 -2.67 12.46 7.52
CA THR A 64 -3.65 11.50 8.05
C THR A 64 -2.98 10.17 8.35
N LEU A 65 -2.14 9.67 7.43
CA LEU A 65 -1.57 8.33 7.53
C LEU A 65 -0.67 8.16 8.76
N LYS A 66 0.01 9.21 9.23
CA LYS A 66 0.80 9.14 10.47
C LYS A 66 -0.08 8.83 11.69
N GLU A 67 -1.31 9.32 11.73
CA GLU A 67 -2.20 9.14 12.88
C GLU A 67 -2.93 7.79 12.86
N MET A 68 -2.87 7.09 11.73
CA MET A 68 -3.51 5.80 11.50
C MET A 68 -2.66 4.61 11.97
N SER A 69 -3.25 3.42 11.84
CA SER A 69 -2.59 2.12 11.86
C SER A 69 -2.94 1.33 10.60
N VAL A 70 -2.29 0.19 10.37
CA VAL A 70 -2.62 -0.67 9.22
C VAL A 70 -4.00 -1.31 9.41
N THR A 71 -4.24 -1.94 10.56
CA THR A 71 -5.42 -2.81 10.78
C THR A 71 -6.46 -2.24 11.75
N GLY A 72 -6.17 -1.15 12.46
CA GLY A 72 -7.03 -0.64 13.52
C GLY A 72 -6.71 -1.21 14.91
N THR A 73 -5.92 -2.27 14.99
CA THR A 73 -5.70 -3.04 16.23
C THR A 73 -4.64 -2.38 17.10
N ALA A 74 -4.94 -2.20 18.38
CA ALA A 74 -3.95 -1.78 19.36
C ALA A 74 -2.86 -2.86 19.55
N THR A 75 -1.64 -2.43 19.85
CA THR A 75 -0.58 -3.38 20.16
C THR A 75 -0.77 -3.98 21.56
N HIS A 76 -0.67 -5.30 21.65
CA HIS A 76 -0.68 -6.00 22.94
C HIS A 76 0.58 -5.76 23.79
N ARG A 77 1.62 -5.15 23.22
CA ARG A 77 2.88 -4.89 23.91
C ARG A 77 2.77 -3.85 25.02
N PHE A 78 1.88 -2.86 24.86
CA PHE A 78 1.73 -1.78 25.84
C PHE A 78 0.34 -1.84 26.47
N LYS A 79 0.30 -1.88 27.80
CA LYS A 79 -0.91 -2.09 28.61
C LYS A 79 -2.06 -1.10 28.31
N ASN A 80 -1.71 0.13 27.91
CA ASN A 80 -2.67 1.21 27.65
C ASN A 80 -2.64 1.68 26.19
N ALA A 81 -2.18 0.85 25.25
CA ALA A 81 -2.18 1.20 23.84
C ALA A 81 -3.61 1.45 23.36
N GLN A 82 -3.88 2.67 22.90
CA GLN A 82 -5.15 3.00 22.28
C GLN A 82 -5.15 2.55 20.81
N PRO A 83 -6.25 1.96 20.32
CA PRO A 83 -6.40 1.65 18.90
C PRO A 83 -6.40 2.96 18.10
N LYS A 84 -5.74 2.92 16.95
CA LYS A 84 -5.75 4.01 15.96
C LYS A 84 -6.60 3.59 14.78
N THR A 85 -7.24 4.52 14.08
CA THR A 85 -8.01 4.24 12.86
C THR A 85 -7.20 3.40 11.88
N GLY A 86 -7.77 2.27 11.43
CA GLY A 86 -7.14 1.39 10.46
C GLY A 86 -7.31 1.90 9.03
N ILE A 87 -6.47 1.42 8.11
CA ILE A 87 -6.73 1.58 6.68
C ILE A 87 -8.02 0.83 6.36
N SER A 88 -8.91 1.46 5.59
CA SER A 88 -10.13 0.81 5.08
C SER A 88 -9.79 -0.57 4.50
N PRO A 89 -10.47 -1.66 4.91
CA PRO A 89 -10.20 -3.00 4.42
C PRO A 89 -10.18 -3.07 2.90
N LYS A 90 -11.09 -2.34 2.24
CA LYS A 90 -11.17 -2.28 0.78
C LYS A 90 -9.93 -1.66 0.14
N LYS A 91 -9.49 -0.50 0.64
CA LYS A 91 -8.26 0.15 0.19
C LYS A 91 -7.03 -0.71 0.49
N LEU A 92 -7.01 -1.43 1.62
CA LEU A 92 -5.90 -2.31 1.98
C LEU A 92 -5.82 -3.52 1.02
N SER A 93 -6.94 -4.18 0.72
CA SER A 93 -7.01 -5.25 -0.27
C SER A 93 -6.59 -4.77 -1.66
N PHE A 94 -7.00 -3.57 -2.05
CA PHE A 94 -6.56 -2.96 -3.30
C PHE A 94 -5.03 -2.79 -3.35
N ILE A 95 -4.42 -2.28 -2.28
CA ILE A 95 -2.95 -2.15 -2.19
C ILE A 95 -2.27 -3.51 -2.33
N HIS A 96 -2.78 -4.55 -1.65
CA HIS A 96 -2.22 -5.91 -1.75
C HIS A 96 -2.27 -6.42 -3.19
N GLU A 97 -3.41 -6.25 -3.86
CA GLU A 97 -3.59 -6.66 -5.25
C GLU A 97 -2.61 -5.94 -6.18
N LYS A 98 -2.43 -4.61 -6.06
CA LYS A 98 -1.48 -3.89 -6.92
C LYS A 98 -0.03 -4.28 -6.68
N VAL A 99 0.37 -4.55 -5.44
CA VAL A 99 1.72 -5.05 -5.16
C VAL A 99 1.91 -6.43 -5.76
N GLN A 100 0.93 -7.33 -5.65
CA GLN A 100 0.98 -8.64 -6.30
C GLN A 100 1.07 -8.54 -7.82
N GLN A 101 0.26 -7.66 -8.45
CA GLN A 101 0.32 -7.39 -9.89
C GLN A 101 1.70 -6.88 -10.30
N ARG A 102 2.26 -5.92 -9.56
CA ARG A 102 3.60 -5.39 -9.84
C ARG A 102 4.69 -6.47 -9.75
N VAL A 103 4.64 -7.31 -8.72
CA VAL A 103 5.60 -8.42 -8.57
C VAL A 103 5.41 -9.44 -9.69
N ALA A 104 4.18 -9.84 -9.99
CA ALA A 104 3.87 -10.78 -11.06
C ALA A 104 4.33 -10.28 -12.44
N ALA A 105 4.21 -8.96 -12.70
CA ALA A 105 4.73 -8.33 -13.91
C ALA A 105 6.27 -8.42 -14.00
N ARG A 106 6.96 -8.35 -12.86
CA ARG A 106 8.43 -8.41 -12.78
C ARG A 106 8.98 -9.84 -12.88
N VAL A 107 8.33 -10.80 -12.23
CA VAL A 107 8.88 -12.17 -12.07
C VAL A 107 8.16 -13.24 -12.89
N GLY A 108 7.11 -12.85 -13.62
CA GLY A 108 6.23 -13.74 -14.37
C GLY A 108 5.08 -14.28 -13.51
N VAL A 109 3.87 -14.26 -14.08
CA VAL A 109 2.62 -14.68 -13.41
C VAL A 109 2.60 -16.15 -12.97
N SER A 110 3.42 -16.99 -13.58
CA SER A 110 3.55 -18.41 -13.25
C SER A 110 4.41 -18.65 -12.01
N ASN A 111 5.20 -17.68 -11.56
CA ASN A 111 6.08 -17.82 -10.41
C ASN A 111 5.36 -17.49 -9.09
N LEU A 112 4.31 -18.27 -8.81
CA LEU A 112 3.44 -18.07 -7.64
C LEU A 112 4.21 -18.15 -6.31
N SER A 113 5.22 -19.01 -6.22
CA SER A 113 6.06 -19.15 -5.02
C SER A 113 6.78 -17.85 -4.68
N LEU A 114 7.42 -17.21 -5.67
CA LEU A 114 8.12 -15.95 -5.45
C LEU A 114 7.15 -14.78 -5.23
N ILE A 115 6.02 -14.75 -5.96
CA ILE A 115 4.97 -13.75 -5.76
C ILE A 115 4.46 -13.82 -4.32
N ASN A 116 4.12 -15.02 -3.82
CA ASN A 116 3.65 -15.21 -2.46
C ASN A 116 4.73 -14.87 -1.43
N ALA A 117 6.01 -15.18 -1.70
CA ALA A 117 7.11 -14.87 -0.78
C ALA A 117 7.38 -13.37 -0.65
N VAL A 118 7.11 -12.55 -1.67
CA VAL A 118 7.49 -11.12 -1.70
C VAL A 118 6.29 -10.20 -1.54
N ALA A 119 5.12 -10.58 -2.06
CA ALA A 119 3.90 -9.79 -2.06
C ALA A 119 2.82 -10.34 -1.11
N HIS A 120 3.20 -11.16 -0.12
CA HIS A 120 2.25 -11.62 0.90
C HIS A 120 1.64 -10.42 1.65
N PRO A 121 0.32 -10.42 1.95
CA PRO A 121 -0.33 -9.36 2.73
C PRO A 121 0.40 -8.99 4.02
N THR A 122 0.95 -9.96 4.75
CA THR A 122 1.72 -9.71 5.98
C THR A 122 2.96 -8.85 5.74
N ILE A 123 3.68 -9.09 4.64
CA ILE A 123 4.91 -8.36 4.29
C ILE A 123 4.54 -6.94 3.85
N VAL A 124 3.50 -6.80 3.03
CA VAL A 124 2.99 -5.51 2.60
C VAL A 124 2.49 -4.69 3.80
N ASN A 125 1.73 -5.31 4.71
CA ASN A 125 1.25 -4.69 5.95
C ASN A 125 2.41 -4.23 6.82
N LYS A 126 3.46 -5.05 6.97
CA LYS A 126 4.66 -4.67 7.72
C LYS A 126 5.31 -3.42 7.10
N ALA A 127 5.50 -3.40 5.78
CA ALA A 127 6.08 -2.25 5.09
C ALA A 127 5.25 -0.97 5.27
N ILE A 128 3.92 -1.05 5.16
CA ILE A 128 3.03 0.09 5.41
C ILE A 128 3.12 0.54 6.88
N GLY A 129 3.15 -0.40 7.82
CA GLY A 129 3.31 -0.11 9.25
C GLY A 129 4.62 0.61 9.57
N GLU A 130 5.72 0.19 8.95
CA GLU A 130 7.02 0.86 9.04
C GLU A 130 6.95 2.30 8.50
N LYS A 131 6.25 2.52 7.38
CA LYS A 131 6.05 3.87 6.83
C LYS A 131 5.26 4.75 7.79
N ILE A 132 4.15 4.25 8.34
CA ILE A 132 3.36 4.96 9.35
C ILE A 132 4.23 5.33 10.56
N ALA A 133 5.02 4.38 11.07
CA ALA A 133 5.91 4.62 12.20
C ALA A 133 6.98 5.67 11.88
N ASN A 134 7.54 5.66 10.67
CA ASN A 134 8.53 6.65 10.22
C ASN A 134 7.92 8.05 10.10
N LEU A 135 6.71 8.18 9.58
CA LEU A 135 5.99 9.47 9.51
C LEU A 135 5.71 10.05 10.91
N ASN A 136 5.27 9.19 11.84
CA ASN A 136 5.08 9.57 13.25
C ASN A 136 6.38 10.10 13.87
N LYS A 137 7.49 9.37 13.71
CA LYS A 137 8.80 9.78 14.23
C LYS A 137 9.25 11.10 13.64
N ALA A 138 9.15 11.26 12.31
CA ALA A 138 9.55 12.48 11.63
C ALA A 138 8.78 13.71 12.13
N THR A 139 7.47 13.57 12.37
CA THR A 139 6.64 14.65 12.92
C THR A 139 7.08 15.02 14.34
N LYS A 140 7.25 14.04 15.23
CA LYS A 140 7.70 14.29 16.61
C LYS A 140 9.04 15.03 16.65
N TYR A 141 9.99 14.68 15.79
CA TYR A 141 11.26 15.39 15.71
C TYR A 141 11.12 16.79 15.15
N ALA A 142 10.23 17.01 14.18
CA ALA A 142 9.97 18.35 13.65
C ALA A 142 9.35 19.27 14.71
N ASP A 143 8.40 18.75 15.49
CA ASP A 143 7.74 19.52 16.56
C ASP A 143 8.71 19.86 17.69
N ALA A 144 9.54 18.91 18.12
CA ALA A 144 10.58 19.17 19.12
C ALA A 144 11.58 20.25 18.68
N ARG A 145 11.96 20.25 17.39
CA ARG A 145 12.83 21.30 16.82
C ARG A 145 12.17 22.67 16.78
N ARG A 146 10.86 22.73 16.55
CA ARG A 146 10.09 23.98 16.57
C ARG A 146 10.02 24.54 18.00
N LEU A 147 9.62 23.71 18.96
CA LEU A 147 9.56 24.08 20.38
C LEU A 147 10.91 24.62 20.90
N ASN A 148 12.02 23.94 20.59
CA ASN A 148 13.35 24.40 21.00
C ASN A 148 13.75 25.73 20.33
N ARG A 149 13.27 26.01 19.12
CA ARG A 149 13.52 27.29 18.45
C ARG A 149 12.73 28.41 19.12
N ASP A 150 11.46 28.17 19.39
CA ASP A 150 10.56 29.17 19.99
C ASP A 150 11.05 29.53 21.41
N MET A 151 11.43 28.53 22.22
CA MET A 151 12.03 28.75 23.56
C MET A 151 13.34 29.57 23.55
N ASN A 152 14.11 29.49 22.47
CA ASN A 152 15.37 30.22 22.33
C ASN A 152 15.20 31.61 21.68
N GLN A 153 14.01 31.94 21.18
CA GLN A 153 13.68 33.29 20.67
C GLN A 153 13.05 34.18 21.75
N ASP A 154 12.46 33.57 22.79
CA ASP A 154 11.83 34.25 23.93
C ASP A 154 12.79 34.42 25.15
N ALA A 155 14.07 34.07 25.02
CA ALA A 155 15.11 34.17 26.05
C ALA A 155 16.19 35.18 25.67
#